data_AF-A0AAX4PJ05-F1
#
_entry.id   AF-A0AAX4PJ05-F1
#
_cell.length_a   1.000
_cell.length_b   1.000
_cell.length_c   1.000
_cell.angle_alpha   90.00
_cell.angle_beta   90.00
_cell.angle_gamma   90.00
#
_symmetry.space_group_name_H-M   'P 1'
#
loop_
_entity.id
_entity.type
_entity.pdbx_description
1 polymer ?
#
loop_
_entity_poly.entity_id
_entity_poly.type
_entity_poly.pdbx_seq_one_letter_code
_entity_poly.pdbx_strand_id
1 'polypeptide(L)'
;MVAVAGEPSTKRAKADEEEDPLVRRKEEVVRLLEESSAKGKGNARAKEELLTLCARLEAKNEKLLGRLLPELWQKIVDEYLQQNDLLALAMTCRFFRETTKDLGKKVETDLTSDRLIELRKSGRMPSHTLAWFRWVCDTMEILPGTELDHARIKGAVYEDDLVNYAVFQGSVEILRWLVEEKGWKLNGGTSFWAGFGGSVKILEYASGRGYKFNGAAYTGAASGGCLEALKFLTGREPPRDGRICGFAAREGHLDVLKWLRAQEPPCPWGEWTCKAAAEAGHLEVLKWLRAQSPPCPWEGWGGSRRECREKASKHGHEHIVKWIDQQEDESEVEYSDFEMEWWGGEETTL
;
A
#
# COMPACT_ATOMS: atom_id res chain seq x y z
N MET A 1 -16.53 -35.42 -63.71
CA MET A 1 -15.60 -35.14 -62.61
C MET A 1 -16.21 -35.67 -61.34
N VAL A 2 -15.68 -36.79 -60.86
CA VAL A 2 -16.04 -37.45 -59.61
C VAL A 2 -15.18 -36.83 -58.50
N ALA A 3 -15.78 -36.41 -57.39
CA ALA A 3 -15.07 -36.24 -56.13
C ALA A 3 -16.05 -36.51 -54.98
N VAL A 4 -15.94 -37.73 -54.45
CA VAL A 4 -16.57 -38.21 -53.23
C VAL A 4 -15.91 -37.52 -52.05
N ALA A 5 -16.67 -36.76 -51.25
CA ALA A 5 -16.21 -36.26 -49.96
C ALA A 5 -16.72 -37.21 -48.86
N GLY A 6 -15.83 -38.10 -48.42
CA GLY A 6 -16.07 -39.00 -47.30
C GLY A 6 -16.09 -38.26 -45.96
N GLU A 7 -16.96 -38.74 -45.07
CA GLU A 7 -17.05 -38.31 -43.67
C GLU A 7 -15.74 -38.53 -42.92
N PRO A 8 -15.23 -37.55 -42.16
CA PRO A 8 -14.19 -37.80 -41.18
C PRO A 8 -14.84 -38.26 -39.87
N SER A 9 -14.99 -39.58 -39.75
CA SER A 9 -14.70 -40.40 -38.57
C SER A 9 -14.55 -39.63 -37.24
N THR A 10 -15.57 -39.73 -36.39
CA THR A 10 -15.50 -39.46 -34.94
C THR A 10 -14.52 -40.43 -34.27
N LYS A 11 -13.24 -40.08 -34.23
CA LYS A 11 -12.31 -40.62 -33.22
C LYS A 11 -12.41 -39.73 -31.98
N ARG A 12 -13.40 -40.05 -31.15
CA ARG A 12 -13.48 -39.62 -29.76
C ARG A 12 -12.29 -40.25 -29.04
N ALA A 13 -11.15 -39.57 -29.03
CA ALA A 13 -10.07 -39.89 -28.11
C ALA A 13 -10.65 -39.71 -26.70
N LYS A 14 -10.72 -40.79 -25.93
CA LYS A 14 -10.91 -40.74 -24.49
C LYS A 14 -9.73 -39.95 -23.93
N ALA A 15 -9.92 -38.64 -23.73
CA ALA A 15 -9.11 -37.91 -22.78
C ALA A 15 -9.60 -38.40 -21.42
N ASP A 16 -8.82 -39.28 -20.81
CA ASP A 16 -8.95 -39.53 -19.38
C ASP A 16 -8.91 -38.15 -18.70
N GLU A 17 -9.97 -37.80 -17.98
CA GLU A 17 -10.00 -36.64 -17.09
C GLU A 17 -8.98 -36.90 -15.97
N GLU A 18 -7.71 -36.68 -16.28
CA GLU A 18 -6.63 -36.71 -15.30
C GLU A 18 -6.85 -35.49 -14.41
N GLU A 19 -7.37 -35.74 -13.21
CA GLU A 19 -7.63 -34.76 -12.16
C GLU A 19 -6.46 -33.79 -12.02
N ASP A 20 -6.76 -32.48 -11.99
CA ASP A 20 -5.76 -31.41 -11.97
C ASP A 20 -4.67 -31.74 -10.94
N PRO A 21 -3.39 -31.82 -11.34
CA PRO A 21 -2.28 -32.14 -10.44
C PRO A 21 -2.23 -31.28 -9.18
N LEU A 22 -2.77 -30.06 -9.21
CA LEU A 22 -2.90 -29.17 -8.06
C LEU A 22 -4.05 -29.57 -7.13
N VAL A 23 -5.19 -29.99 -7.69
CA VAL A 23 -6.34 -30.52 -6.93
C VAL A 23 -5.94 -31.80 -6.20
N ARG A 24 -5.31 -32.74 -6.91
CA ARG A 24 -4.80 -33.99 -6.32
C ARG A 24 -3.76 -33.74 -5.22
N ARG A 25 -2.86 -32.76 -5.41
CA ARG A 25 -1.88 -32.36 -4.37
C ARG A 25 -2.55 -31.75 -3.15
N LYS A 26 -3.56 -30.89 -3.36
CA LYS A 26 -4.35 -30.29 -2.28
C LYS A 26 -5.07 -31.37 -1.47
N GLU A 27 -5.69 -32.33 -2.14
CA GLU A 27 -6.39 -33.44 -1.49
C GLU A 27 -5.45 -34.37 -0.72
N GLU A 28 -4.24 -34.64 -1.22
CA GLU A 28 -3.23 -35.41 -0.50
C GLU A 28 -2.81 -34.71 0.81
N VAL A 29 -2.63 -33.38 0.77
CA VAL A 29 -2.30 -32.57 1.96
C VAL A 29 -3.46 -32.57 2.95
N VAL A 30 -4.70 -32.37 2.49
CA VAL A 30 -5.90 -32.36 3.33
C VAL A 30 -6.11 -33.72 4.02
N ARG A 31 -6.00 -34.82 3.27
CA ARG A 31 -6.14 -36.17 3.83
C ARG A 31 -5.10 -36.45 4.92
N LEU A 32 -3.85 -36.07 4.70
CA LEU A 32 -2.78 -36.27 5.68
C LEU A 32 -2.99 -35.43 6.95
N LEU A 33 -3.52 -34.20 6.81
CA LEU A 33 -3.89 -33.35 7.94
C LEU A 33 -5.04 -33.97 8.76
N GLU A 34 -6.06 -34.52 8.10
CA GLU A 34 -7.19 -35.20 8.74
C GLU A 34 -6.74 -36.48 9.47
N GLU A 35 -5.88 -37.30 8.85
CA GLU A 35 -5.31 -38.51 9.45
C GLU A 35 -4.43 -38.21 10.67
N SER A 36 -3.71 -37.08 10.66
CA SER A 36 -2.85 -36.66 11.77
C SER A 36 -3.69 -36.13 12.95
N SER A 37 -4.75 -35.36 12.65
CA SER A 37 -5.73 -34.88 13.64
C SER A 37 -6.50 -36.02 14.32
N ALA A 38 -6.90 -37.04 13.56
CA ALA A 38 -7.65 -38.20 14.08
C ALA A 38 -6.84 -39.11 15.02
N LYS A 39 -5.50 -39.08 14.96
CA LYS A 39 -4.64 -40.01 15.72
C LYS A 39 -4.27 -39.53 17.12
N GLY A 40 -4.71 -38.34 17.56
CA GLY A 40 -4.50 -37.84 18.93
C GLY A 40 -3.04 -37.76 19.39
N LYS A 41 -2.08 -37.86 18.46
CA LYS A 41 -0.64 -37.76 18.75
C LYS A 41 -0.24 -36.30 18.64
N GLY A 42 0.30 -35.76 19.73
CA GLY A 42 0.52 -34.33 19.95
C GLY A 42 1.15 -33.59 18.77
N ASN A 43 0.81 -32.31 18.71
CA ASN A 43 1.18 -31.28 17.73
C ASN A 43 2.60 -31.41 17.11
N ALA A 44 3.57 -31.95 17.85
CA ALA A 44 4.93 -32.22 17.39
C ALA A 44 5.04 -33.29 16.28
N ARG A 45 4.31 -34.41 16.35
CA ARG A 45 4.38 -35.46 15.33
C ARG A 45 3.71 -35.02 14.03
N ALA A 46 2.57 -34.33 14.15
CA ALA A 46 1.90 -33.71 13.00
C ALA A 46 2.81 -32.68 12.32
N LYS A 47 3.52 -31.86 13.11
CA LYS A 47 4.52 -30.92 12.59
C LYS A 47 5.67 -31.63 11.85
N GLU A 48 6.20 -32.72 12.39
CA GLU A 48 7.28 -33.48 11.75
C GLU A 48 6.84 -34.17 10.44
N GLU A 49 5.63 -34.73 10.42
CA GLU A 49 5.02 -35.30 9.21
C GLU A 49 4.78 -34.23 8.14
N LEU A 50 4.34 -33.02 8.54
CA LEU A 50 4.15 -31.89 7.65
C LEU A 50 5.47 -31.36 7.09
N LEU A 51 6.51 -31.23 7.93
CA LEU A 51 7.86 -30.84 7.50
C LEU A 51 8.43 -31.85 6.49
N THR A 52 8.23 -33.16 6.74
CA THR A 52 8.65 -34.21 5.82
C THR A 52 7.91 -34.13 4.49
N LEU A 53 6.61 -33.84 4.52
CA LEU A 53 5.79 -33.64 3.32
C LEU A 53 6.25 -32.41 2.53
N CYS A 54 6.50 -31.28 3.20
CA CYS A 54 7.05 -30.07 2.60
C CYS A 54 8.40 -30.35 1.93
N ALA A 55 9.33 -31.02 2.60
CA ALA A 55 10.63 -31.38 2.04
C ALA A 55 10.50 -32.29 0.79
N ARG A 56 9.56 -33.24 0.81
CA ARG A 56 9.27 -34.11 -0.35
C ARG A 56 8.68 -33.31 -1.53
N LEU A 57 7.79 -32.36 -1.25
CA LEU A 57 7.21 -31.47 -2.26
C LEU A 57 8.28 -30.51 -2.82
N GLU A 58 9.16 -29.99 -1.98
CA GLU A 58 10.31 -29.17 -2.41
C GLU A 58 11.23 -29.95 -3.34
N ALA A 59 11.64 -31.17 -2.98
CA ALA A 59 12.48 -32.01 -3.84
C ALA A 59 11.80 -32.34 -5.19
N LYS A 60 10.48 -32.53 -5.19
CA LYS A 60 9.71 -32.73 -6.42
C LYS A 60 9.64 -31.46 -7.26
N ASN A 61 9.45 -30.30 -6.62
CA ASN A 61 9.45 -29.01 -7.29
C ASN A 61 10.83 -28.70 -7.87
N GLU A 62 11.92 -28.89 -7.12
CA GLU A 62 13.30 -28.77 -7.61
C GLU A 62 13.55 -29.64 -8.83
N LYS A 63 13.13 -30.92 -8.80
CA LYS A 63 13.27 -31.81 -9.97
C LYS A 63 12.45 -31.35 -11.19
N LEU A 64 11.31 -30.69 -10.99
CA LEU A 64 10.46 -30.18 -12.07
C LEU A 64 10.98 -28.85 -12.62
N LEU A 65 11.31 -27.93 -11.72
CA LEU A 65 11.75 -26.57 -11.98
C LEU A 65 13.19 -26.54 -12.51
N GLY A 66 14.05 -27.46 -12.10
CA GLY A 66 15.40 -27.66 -12.65
C GLY A 66 15.44 -28.21 -14.08
N ARG A 67 14.30 -28.58 -14.66
CA ARG A 67 14.20 -28.96 -16.09
C ARG A 67 14.08 -27.75 -17.02
N LEU A 68 13.78 -26.58 -16.47
CA LEU A 68 13.72 -25.34 -17.24
C LEU A 68 15.14 -24.87 -17.53
N LEU A 69 15.38 -24.48 -18.78
CA LEU A 69 16.65 -23.90 -19.19
C LEU A 69 16.88 -22.54 -18.50
N PRO A 70 18.13 -22.15 -18.20
CA PRO A 70 18.44 -20.87 -17.56
C PRO A 70 17.85 -19.66 -18.31
N GLU A 71 17.78 -19.70 -19.63
CA GLU A 71 17.24 -18.62 -20.46
C GLU A 71 15.72 -18.48 -20.33
N LEU A 72 15.01 -19.60 -20.11
CA LEU A 72 13.58 -19.61 -19.81
C LEU A 72 13.32 -19.06 -18.41
N TRP A 73 14.19 -19.38 -17.44
CA TRP A 73 14.11 -18.78 -16.11
C TRP A 73 14.34 -17.27 -16.15
N GLN A 74 15.35 -16.81 -16.88
CA GLN A 74 15.61 -15.40 -17.11
C GLN A 74 14.37 -14.72 -17.70
N LYS A 75 13.75 -15.33 -18.72
CA LYS A 75 12.53 -14.81 -19.34
C LYS A 75 11.33 -14.79 -18.38
N ILE A 76 11.13 -15.86 -17.59
CA ILE A 76 10.07 -15.91 -16.58
C ILE A 76 10.25 -14.80 -15.55
N VAL A 77 11.47 -14.61 -15.04
CA VAL A 77 11.81 -13.58 -14.05
C VAL A 77 11.74 -12.17 -14.62
N ASP A 78 12.08 -11.97 -15.90
CA ASP A 78 12.18 -10.65 -16.52
C ASP A 78 10.87 -10.18 -17.15
N GLU A 79 10.09 -11.09 -17.72
CA GLU A 79 8.90 -10.75 -18.52
C GLU A 79 7.58 -11.16 -17.85
N TYR A 80 7.56 -12.20 -17.00
CA TYR A 80 6.31 -12.83 -16.53
C TYR A 80 6.09 -12.79 -15.02
N LEU A 81 7.15 -12.67 -14.21
CA LEU A 81 7.06 -12.54 -12.76
C LEU A 81 7.33 -11.09 -12.36
N GLN A 82 6.34 -10.44 -11.76
CA GLN A 82 6.61 -9.15 -11.12
C GLN A 82 7.39 -9.37 -9.84
N GLN A 83 8.13 -8.37 -9.37
CA GLN A 83 9.00 -8.50 -8.20
C GLN A 83 8.27 -8.91 -6.90
N ASN A 84 6.93 -8.80 -6.85
CA ASN A 84 6.12 -9.29 -5.73
C ASN A 84 5.60 -10.72 -5.93
N ASP A 85 5.40 -11.17 -7.17
CA ASP A 85 5.27 -12.61 -7.46
C ASP A 85 6.60 -13.30 -7.15
N LEU A 86 7.74 -12.62 -7.37
CA LEU A 86 9.05 -13.05 -6.91
C LEU A 86 9.14 -13.07 -5.38
N LEU A 87 8.56 -12.11 -4.65
CA LEU A 87 8.47 -12.17 -3.18
C LEU A 87 7.64 -13.40 -2.74
N ALA A 88 6.46 -13.61 -3.31
CA ALA A 88 5.64 -14.79 -2.99
C ALA A 88 6.31 -16.11 -3.42
N LEU A 89 6.99 -16.17 -4.57
CA LEU A 89 7.69 -17.36 -5.08
C LEU A 89 9.00 -17.66 -4.34
N ALA A 90 9.87 -16.65 -4.17
CA ALA A 90 11.09 -16.72 -3.36
C ALA A 90 10.78 -16.95 -1.88
N MET A 91 9.62 -16.44 -1.48
CA MET A 91 8.72 -16.97 -0.48
C MET A 91 8.73 -18.52 -0.49
N THR A 92 7.81 -19.09 -1.27
CA THR A 92 7.39 -20.49 -1.27
C THR A 92 8.43 -21.60 -1.51
N CYS A 93 9.61 -21.35 -2.07
CA CYS A 93 10.51 -22.43 -2.48
C CYS A 93 12.01 -22.10 -2.40
N ARG A 94 12.79 -22.93 -1.70
CA ARG A 94 14.26 -22.82 -1.62
C ARG A 94 14.93 -22.83 -2.99
N PHE A 95 14.51 -23.73 -3.87
CA PHE A 95 15.01 -23.85 -5.25
C PHE A 95 14.88 -22.53 -6.01
N PHE A 96 13.77 -21.81 -5.84
CA PHE A 96 13.56 -20.53 -6.50
C PHE A 96 14.52 -19.46 -5.96
N ARG A 97 14.74 -19.40 -4.64
CA ARG A 97 15.74 -18.49 -4.04
C ARG A 97 17.14 -18.74 -4.59
N GLU A 98 17.54 -20.00 -4.70
CA GLU A 98 18.84 -20.41 -5.23
C GLU A 98 18.97 -20.09 -6.72
N THR A 99 17.96 -20.43 -7.52
CA THR A 99 17.92 -20.11 -8.96
C THR A 99 18.01 -18.61 -9.22
N THR A 100 17.30 -17.79 -8.43
CA THR A 100 17.33 -16.33 -8.61
C THR A 100 18.69 -15.74 -8.22
N LYS A 101 19.34 -16.32 -7.19
CA LYS A 101 20.70 -15.95 -6.78
C LYS A 101 21.73 -16.31 -7.86
N ASP A 102 21.61 -17.48 -8.49
CA ASP A 102 22.50 -17.94 -9.55
C ASP A 102 22.38 -17.08 -10.82
N LEU A 103 21.19 -16.52 -11.08
CA LEU A 103 20.96 -15.54 -12.16
C LEU A 103 21.47 -14.13 -11.82
N GLY A 104 22.13 -13.92 -10.68
CA GLY A 104 22.64 -12.62 -10.27
C GLY A 104 21.55 -11.60 -9.91
N LYS A 105 20.30 -12.05 -9.77
CA LYS A 105 19.15 -11.22 -9.42
C LYS A 105 19.01 -11.15 -7.90
N LYS A 106 18.99 -9.93 -7.35
CA LYS A 106 18.69 -9.73 -5.93
C LYS A 106 17.17 -9.78 -5.74
N VAL A 107 16.66 -10.85 -5.14
CA VAL A 107 15.28 -10.86 -4.65
C VAL A 107 15.22 -9.89 -3.47
N GLU A 108 14.54 -8.76 -3.65
CA GLU A 108 14.21 -7.89 -2.53
C GLU A 108 13.00 -8.48 -1.82
N THR A 109 13.26 -9.11 -0.69
CA THR A 109 12.25 -9.69 0.19
C THR A 109 11.62 -8.69 1.16
N ASP A 110 12.09 -7.43 1.12
CA ASP A 110 11.69 -6.39 2.06
C ASP A 110 10.30 -5.83 1.73
N LEU A 111 9.36 -6.01 2.67
CA LEU A 111 8.07 -5.33 2.67
C LEU A 111 8.23 -3.89 3.20
N THR A 112 8.95 -3.03 2.47
CA THR A 112 9.14 -1.64 2.89
C THR A 112 7.89 -0.78 2.70
N SER A 113 7.79 0.31 3.44
CA SER A 113 6.70 1.28 3.33
C SER A 113 6.55 1.83 1.90
N ASP A 114 7.65 2.21 1.26
CA ASP A 114 7.63 2.76 -0.10
C ASP A 114 7.06 1.75 -1.11
N ARG A 115 7.39 0.47 -0.91
CA ARG A 115 6.93 -0.61 -1.79
C ARG A 115 5.43 -0.86 -1.69
N LEU A 116 4.87 -0.83 -0.47
CA LEU A 116 3.43 -0.97 -0.25
C LEU A 116 2.64 0.20 -0.86
N ILE A 117 3.20 1.41 -0.80
CA ILE A 117 2.63 2.62 -1.41
C ILE A 117 2.63 2.49 -2.94
N GLU A 118 3.74 2.10 -3.56
CA GLU A 118 3.85 1.89 -5.01
C GLU A 118 2.83 0.86 -5.51
N LEU A 119 2.72 -0.27 -4.80
CA LEU A 119 1.81 -1.35 -5.12
C LEU A 119 0.36 -0.88 -5.23
N ARG A 120 -0.07 -0.11 -4.25
CA ARG A 120 -1.41 0.48 -4.25
C ARG A 120 -1.64 1.40 -5.43
N LYS A 121 -0.70 2.30 -5.70
CA LYS A 121 -0.80 3.26 -6.81
C LYS A 121 -0.92 2.53 -8.16
N SER A 122 -0.28 1.37 -8.29
CA SER A 122 -0.39 0.55 -9.50
C SER A 122 -1.71 -0.22 -9.63
N GLY A 123 -2.55 -0.25 -8.59
CA GLY A 123 -3.79 -1.06 -8.55
C GLY A 123 -3.57 -2.57 -8.48
N ARG A 124 -2.31 -3.03 -8.39
CA ARG A 124 -1.91 -4.45 -8.41
C ARG A 124 -1.54 -4.95 -7.02
N MET A 125 -2.31 -4.56 -6.01
CA MET A 125 -2.04 -4.94 -4.64
C MET A 125 -2.17 -6.47 -4.49
N PRO A 126 -1.14 -7.19 -4.04
CA PRO A 126 -1.26 -8.61 -3.79
C PRO A 126 -2.13 -8.84 -2.56
N SER A 127 -3.16 -9.68 -2.70
CA SER A 127 -3.94 -10.20 -1.57
C SER A 127 -3.47 -11.62 -1.25
N HIS A 128 -2.68 -11.79 -0.19
CA HIS A 128 -2.21 -13.10 0.23
C HIS A 128 -3.20 -13.75 1.21
N THR A 129 -3.24 -15.09 1.21
CA THR A 129 -4.13 -15.88 2.08
C THR A 129 -3.52 -16.11 3.46
N LEU A 130 -4.34 -16.48 4.44
CA LEU A 130 -3.84 -16.92 5.75
C LEU A 130 -2.84 -18.08 5.65
N ALA A 131 -3.05 -19.00 4.69
CA ALA A 131 -2.14 -20.10 4.45
C ALA A 131 -0.74 -19.62 4.04
N TRP A 132 -0.66 -18.55 3.25
CA TRP A 132 0.60 -17.92 2.89
C TRP A 132 1.30 -17.35 4.12
N PHE A 133 0.59 -16.59 4.96
CA PHE A 133 1.16 -16.02 6.21
C PHE A 133 1.67 -17.11 7.17
N ARG A 134 0.93 -18.22 7.30
CA ARG A 134 1.36 -19.39 8.08
C ARG A 134 2.65 -19.97 7.53
N TRP A 135 2.69 -20.22 6.22
CA TRP A 135 3.86 -20.74 5.55
C TRP A 135 5.09 -19.83 5.73
N VAL A 136 4.94 -18.51 5.63
CA VAL A 136 6.04 -17.54 5.89
C VAL A 136 6.57 -17.72 7.31
N CYS A 137 5.69 -17.72 8.31
CA CYS A 137 6.08 -17.82 9.71
C CYS A 137 6.67 -19.21 10.08
N ASP A 138 6.37 -20.24 9.30
CA ASP A 138 6.86 -21.60 9.54
C ASP A 138 8.21 -21.89 8.86
N THR A 139 8.53 -21.14 7.79
CA THR A 139 9.70 -21.40 6.94
C THR A 139 10.80 -20.35 7.03
N MET A 140 10.46 -19.13 7.47
CA MET A 140 11.39 -18.03 7.60
C MET A 140 11.69 -17.76 9.07
N GLU A 141 12.93 -17.38 9.34
CA GLU A 141 13.27 -16.78 10.62
C GLU A 141 12.66 -15.38 10.66
N ILE A 142 11.70 -15.19 11.57
CA ILE A 142 11.04 -13.90 11.77
C ILE A 142 11.75 -13.18 12.91
N LEU A 143 12.26 -12.00 12.60
CA LEU A 143 12.95 -11.17 13.59
C LEU A 143 11.94 -10.34 14.39
N PRO A 144 12.15 -10.16 15.71
CA PRO A 144 11.25 -9.38 16.54
C PRO A 144 11.16 -7.93 16.06
N GLY A 145 9.94 -7.40 16.07
CA GLY A 145 9.69 -5.99 15.76
C GLY A 145 9.99 -5.11 16.96
N THR A 146 11.01 -4.24 16.85
CA THR A 146 11.30 -3.01 17.65
C THR A 146 12.80 -2.62 17.68
N GLU A 147 13.58 -2.93 16.63
CA GLU A 147 14.88 -2.28 16.43
C GLU A 147 14.71 -1.01 15.60
N LEU A 148 15.47 0.05 15.92
CA LEU A 148 15.51 1.31 15.15
C LEU A 148 15.70 0.98 13.66
N ASP A 149 15.02 1.70 12.75
CA ASP A 149 15.06 1.43 11.29
C ASP A 149 16.49 1.25 10.72
N HIS A 150 17.48 1.91 11.32
CA HIS A 150 18.89 1.82 10.93
C HIS A 150 19.60 0.50 11.29
N ALA A 151 19.02 -0.31 12.17
CA ALA A 151 19.54 -1.61 12.58
C ALA A 151 18.92 -2.78 11.78
N ARG A 152 17.91 -2.51 10.94
CA ARG A 152 17.22 -3.55 10.19
C ARG A 152 18.13 -4.15 9.12
N ILE A 153 18.29 -5.47 9.18
CA ILE A 153 18.98 -6.28 8.17
C ILE A 153 18.17 -6.27 6.87
N LYS A 154 18.81 -5.84 5.78
CA LYS A 154 18.22 -5.87 4.44
C LYS A 154 17.89 -7.31 4.02
N GLY A 155 16.65 -7.53 3.60
CA GLY A 155 16.11 -8.82 3.17
C GLY A 155 15.51 -9.67 4.29
N ALA A 156 15.53 -9.21 5.54
CA ALA A 156 14.94 -9.92 6.67
C ALA A 156 13.45 -9.58 6.84
N VAL A 157 12.68 -10.55 7.36
CA VAL A 157 11.25 -10.38 7.62
C VAL A 157 11.05 -10.11 9.12
N TYR A 158 10.33 -9.05 9.45
CA TYR A 158 10.05 -8.68 10.83
C TYR A 158 8.57 -8.88 11.17
N GLU A 159 8.29 -9.16 12.43
CA GLU A 159 6.92 -9.29 12.96
C GLU A 159 6.06 -8.06 12.60
N ASP A 160 6.64 -6.87 12.79
CA ASP A 160 5.97 -5.59 12.52
C ASP A 160 5.56 -5.42 11.05
N ASP A 161 6.35 -5.93 10.11
CA ASP A 161 6.07 -5.81 8.67
C ASP A 161 4.89 -6.69 8.29
N LEU A 162 4.84 -7.92 8.81
CA LEU A 162 3.75 -8.84 8.55
C LEU A 162 2.44 -8.35 9.18
N VAL A 163 2.49 -7.79 10.39
CA VAL A 163 1.33 -7.15 11.02
C VAL A 163 0.85 -5.97 10.18
N ASN A 164 1.75 -5.08 9.79
CA ASN A 164 1.42 -3.91 8.97
C ASN A 164 0.89 -4.30 7.60
N TYR A 165 1.43 -5.37 7.00
CA TYR A 165 0.95 -5.91 5.74
C TYR A 165 -0.46 -6.48 5.84
N ALA A 166 -0.76 -7.25 6.91
CA ALA A 166 -2.10 -7.77 7.15
C ALA A 166 -3.13 -6.65 7.39
N VAL A 167 -2.75 -5.63 8.16
CA VAL A 167 -3.53 -4.42 8.40
C VAL A 167 -3.82 -3.69 7.11
N PHE A 168 -2.79 -3.47 6.29
CA PHE A 168 -2.89 -2.75 5.03
C PHE A 168 -3.76 -3.48 4.00
N GLN A 169 -3.61 -4.81 3.87
CA GLN A 169 -4.45 -5.64 3.00
C GLN A 169 -5.92 -5.65 3.45
N GLY A 170 -6.20 -5.36 4.72
CA GLY A 170 -7.57 -5.28 5.23
C GLY A 170 -8.13 -6.61 5.75
N SER A 171 -7.30 -7.64 5.95
CA SER A 171 -7.75 -8.97 6.36
C SER A 171 -7.79 -9.13 7.88
N VAL A 172 -9.00 -9.02 8.44
CA VAL A 172 -9.24 -9.23 9.89
C VAL A 172 -8.89 -10.66 10.31
N GLU A 173 -9.09 -11.65 9.45
CA GLU A 173 -8.75 -13.05 9.74
C GLU A 173 -7.24 -13.22 9.97
N ILE A 174 -6.41 -12.65 9.09
CA ILE A 174 -4.95 -12.74 9.20
C ILE A 174 -4.47 -11.92 10.40
N LEU A 175 -4.99 -10.71 10.57
CA LEU A 175 -4.62 -9.87 11.70
C LEU A 175 -4.98 -10.54 13.04
N ARG A 176 -6.13 -11.22 13.09
CA ARG A 176 -6.54 -12.02 14.25
C ARG A 176 -5.54 -13.13 14.54
N TRP A 177 -5.18 -13.90 13.53
CA TRP A 177 -4.20 -14.98 13.66
C TRP A 177 -2.84 -14.46 14.20
N LEU A 178 -2.33 -13.36 13.65
CA LEU A 178 -1.06 -12.76 14.07
C LEU A 178 -1.11 -12.24 15.53
N VAL A 179 -2.19 -11.57 15.92
CA VAL A 179 -2.29 -10.95 17.26
C VAL A 179 -2.67 -11.97 18.33
N GLU A 180 -3.62 -12.87 18.05
CA GLU A 180 -4.17 -13.80 19.04
C GLU A 180 -3.37 -15.10 19.15
N GLU A 181 -3.00 -15.70 18.02
CA GLU A 181 -2.32 -17.01 18.04
C GLU A 181 -0.80 -16.86 18.15
N LYS A 182 -0.20 -15.88 17.45
CA LYS A 182 1.25 -15.64 17.52
C LYS A 182 1.64 -14.67 18.65
N GLY A 183 0.69 -13.91 19.21
CA GLY A 183 0.94 -12.97 20.30
C GLY A 183 1.67 -11.69 19.87
N TRP A 184 1.70 -11.39 18.56
CA TRP A 184 2.35 -10.20 18.03
C TRP A 184 1.54 -8.93 18.32
N LYS A 185 2.25 -7.82 18.52
CA LYS A 185 1.64 -6.56 18.93
C LYS A 185 1.39 -5.65 17.74
N LEU A 186 0.30 -4.88 17.83
CA LEU A 186 0.12 -3.71 16.99
C LEU A 186 1.15 -2.64 17.39
N ASN A 187 1.76 -1.97 16.42
CA ASN A 187 2.87 -1.04 16.63
C ASN A 187 2.51 0.38 16.16
N GLY A 188 3.47 1.32 16.21
CA GLY A 188 3.26 2.70 15.77
C GLY A 188 2.92 2.84 14.27
N GLY A 189 3.45 1.94 13.44
CA GLY A 189 3.17 1.87 12.00
C GLY A 189 1.75 1.40 11.68
N THR A 190 1.15 0.57 12.55
CA THR A 190 -0.22 0.06 12.37
C THR A 190 -1.23 1.19 12.13
N SER A 191 -1.07 2.33 12.81
CA SER A 191 -1.95 3.49 12.64
C SER A 191 -1.96 3.98 11.19
N PHE A 192 -0.77 4.24 10.62
CA PHE A 192 -0.64 4.69 9.24
C PHE A 192 -1.22 3.68 8.27
N TRP A 193 -0.87 2.39 8.41
CA TRP A 193 -1.31 1.34 7.49
C TRP A 193 -2.80 1.04 7.56
N ALA A 194 -3.42 1.15 8.74
CA ALA A 194 -4.85 0.94 8.88
C ALA A 194 -5.64 2.09 8.22
N GLY A 195 -5.18 3.33 8.43
CA GLY A 195 -5.73 4.49 7.74
C GLY A 195 -5.53 4.39 6.23
N PHE A 196 -4.28 4.15 5.80
CA PHE A 196 -3.92 4.01 4.40
C PHE A 196 -4.75 2.89 3.76
N GLY A 197 -4.71 1.65 4.26
CA GLY A 197 -5.49 0.54 3.70
C GLY A 197 -7.01 0.77 3.68
N GLY A 198 -7.53 1.61 4.58
CA GLY A 198 -8.91 2.09 4.53
C GLY A 198 -9.97 1.08 4.99
N SER A 199 -9.56 -0.09 5.46
CA SER A 199 -10.49 -1.13 5.91
C SER A 199 -11.10 -0.77 7.27
N VAL A 200 -12.35 -0.30 7.26
CA VAL A 200 -13.11 0.02 8.48
C VAL A 200 -13.17 -1.18 9.43
N LYS A 201 -13.25 -2.41 8.91
CA LYS A 201 -13.25 -3.63 9.73
C LYS A 201 -11.95 -3.82 10.52
N ILE A 202 -10.80 -3.44 9.95
CA ILE A 202 -9.51 -3.48 10.66
C ILE A 202 -9.48 -2.42 11.75
N LEU A 203 -9.99 -1.22 11.45
CA LEU A 203 -10.09 -0.13 12.43
C LEU A 203 -10.98 -0.53 13.61
N GLU A 204 -12.16 -1.09 13.35
CA GLU A 204 -13.06 -1.66 14.36
C GLU A 204 -12.39 -2.77 15.19
N TYR A 205 -11.73 -3.72 14.52
CA TYR A 205 -11.04 -4.83 15.17
C TYR A 205 -9.94 -4.35 16.12
N ALA A 206 -9.14 -3.36 15.70
CA ALA A 206 -8.05 -2.79 16.49
C ALA A 206 -8.59 -1.92 17.64
N SER A 207 -9.56 -1.04 17.38
CA SER A 207 -10.21 -0.22 18.41
C SER A 207 -10.93 -1.06 19.46
N GLY A 208 -11.59 -2.14 19.06
CA GLY A 208 -12.23 -3.09 19.99
C GLY A 208 -11.25 -3.77 20.95
N ARG A 209 -9.95 -3.73 20.66
CA ARG A 209 -8.87 -4.22 21.54
C ARG A 209 -8.19 -3.11 22.35
N GLY A 210 -8.71 -1.89 22.30
CA GLY A 210 -8.13 -0.74 22.98
C GLY A 210 -6.89 -0.17 22.29
N TYR A 211 -6.61 -0.54 21.02
CA TYR A 211 -5.56 0.12 20.26
C TYR A 211 -5.95 1.58 20.01
N LYS A 212 -5.05 2.50 20.37
CA LYS A 212 -5.25 3.93 20.23
C LYS A 212 -4.55 4.43 18.97
N PHE A 213 -5.34 4.77 17.96
CA PHE A 213 -4.85 5.38 16.74
C PHE A 213 -4.25 6.77 17.03
N ASN A 214 -3.10 7.05 16.42
CA ASN A 214 -2.44 8.36 16.49
C ASN A 214 -2.69 9.18 15.21
N GLY A 215 -2.10 10.38 15.14
CA GLY A 215 -2.22 11.27 13.97
C GLY A 215 -1.85 10.62 12.63
N ALA A 216 -0.96 9.61 12.64
CA ALA A 216 -0.55 8.92 11.42
C ALA A 216 -1.70 8.14 10.76
N ALA A 217 -2.73 7.73 11.50
CA ALA A 217 -3.91 7.10 10.92
C ALA A 217 -4.70 8.06 10.01
N TYR A 218 -4.84 9.32 10.42
CA TYR A 218 -5.48 10.36 9.62
C TYR A 218 -4.66 10.68 8.38
N THR A 219 -3.34 10.83 8.55
CA THR A 219 -2.39 11.01 7.45
C THR A 219 -2.49 9.87 6.44
N GLY A 220 -2.44 8.61 6.91
CA GLY A 220 -2.57 7.44 6.06
C GLY A 220 -3.90 7.41 5.32
N ALA A 221 -5.02 7.66 6.00
CA ALA A 221 -6.33 7.65 5.37
C ALA A 221 -6.50 8.77 4.32
N ALA A 222 -5.93 9.95 4.56
CA ALA A 222 -5.90 11.04 3.60
C ALA A 222 -5.02 10.74 2.39
N SER A 223 -3.81 10.21 2.60
CA SER A 223 -2.91 9.75 1.53
C SER A 223 -3.47 8.57 0.74
N GLY A 224 -4.36 7.76 1.34
CA GLY A 224 -4.98 6.63 0.67
C GLY A 224 -6.30 6.94 -0.04
N GLY A 225 -6.85 8.14 0.12
CA GLY A 225 -8.18 8.48 -0.37
C GLY A 225 -9.30 7.73 0.39
N CYS A 226 -9.02 7.26 1.60
CA CYS A 226 -9.92 6.39 2.36
C CYS A 226 -10.90 7.22 3.19
N LEU A 227 -11.89 7.80 2.53
CA LEU A 227 -12.87 8.68 3.18
C LEU A 227 -13.63 8.00 4.33
N GLU A 228 -14.04 6.74 4.16
CA GLU A 228 -14.77 6.02 5.21
C GLU A 228 -13.88 5.72 6.44
N ALA A 229 -12.60 5.46 6.22
CA ALA A 229 -11.63 5.33 7.31
C ALA A 229 -11.43 6.66 8.05
N LEU A 230 -11.35 7.78 7.32
CA LEU A 230 -11.30 9.11 7.93
C LEU A 230 -12.53 9.36 8.80
N LYS A 231 -13.73 9.11 8.29
CA LYS A 231 -14.98 9.26 9.06
C LYS A 231 -14.99 8.39 10.32
N PHE A 232 -14.54 7.14 10.20
CA PHE A 232 -14.44 6.23 11.35
C PHE A 232 -13.47 6.76 12.42
N LEU A 233 -12.25 7.14 12.02
CA LEU A 233 -11.21 7.63 12.94
C LEU A 233 -11.63 8.93 13.64
N THR A 234 -12.31 9.79 12.90
CA THR A 234 -12.85 11.08 13.35
C THR A 234 -13.95 10.91 14.41
N GLY A 235 -14.78 9.86 14.28
CA GLY A 235 -15.88 9.52 15.19
C GLY A 235 -17.00 10.55 15.22
N ARG A 236 -16.69 11.77 15.72
CA ARG A 236 -17.57 12.94 15.80
C ARG A 236 -16.85 14.29 15.61
N GLU A 237 -15.52 14.34 15.67
CA GLU A 237 -14.77 15.61 15.59
C GLU A 237 -13.77 15.62 14.45
N PRO A 238 -13.89 16.56 13.48
CA PRO A 238 -13.01 16.63 12.32
C PRO A 238 -11.55 16.84 12.74
N PRO A 239 -10.60 16.24 12.02
CA PRO A 239 -9.20 16.46 12.33
C PRO A 239 -8.83 17.91 12.03
N ARG A 240 -8.13 18.56 12.97
CA ARG A 240 -7.75 19.99 12.89
C ARG A 240 -6.32 20.21 12.40
N ASP A 241 -5.74 19.21 11.77
CA ASP A 241 -4.35 19.23 11.32
C ASP A 241 -4.28 19.47 9.81
N GLY A 242 -3.87 20.68 9.43
CA GLY A 242 -3.78 21.07 8.02
C GLY A 242 -2.78 20.25 7.21
N ARG A 243 -1.88 19.50 7.85
CA ARG A 243 -1.00 18.54 7.16
C ARG A 243 -1.80 17.47 6.41
N ILE A 244 -2.98 17.09 6.93
CA ILE A 244 -3.87 16.10 6.31
C ILE A 244 -4.33 16.56 4.92
N CYS A 245 -4.67 17.84 4.78
CA CYS A 245 -4.99 18.44 3.48
C CYS A 245 -3.80 18.34 2.52
N GLY A 246 -2.58 18.61 2.98
CA GLY A 246 -1.38 18.46 2.16
C GLY A 246 -1.16 17.02 1.66
N PHE A 247 -1.39 16.02 2.52
CA PHE A 247 -1.27 14.61 2.14
C PHE A 247 -2.32 14.18 1.11
N ALA A 248 -3.58 14.59 1.29
CA ALA A 248 -4.63 14.33 0.30
C ALA A 248 -4.35 15.05 -1.02
N ALA A 249 -3.83 16.29 -0.96
CA ALA A 249 -3.50 17.08 -2.14
C ALA A 249 -2.33 16.49 -2.94
N ARG A 250 -1.30 15.99 -2.25
CA ARG A 250 -0.15 15.30 -2.87
C ARG A 250 -0.56 14.01 -3.60
N GLU A 251 -1.59 13.32 -3.13
CA GLU A 251 -2.05 12.06 -3.71
C GLU A 251 -3.27 12.23 -4.64
N GLY A 252 -3.72 13.47 -4.84
CA GLY A 252 -4.78 13.79 -5.81
C GLY A 252 -6.19 13.51 -5.32
N HIS A 253 -6.39 13.26 -4.03
CA HIS A 253 -7.67 12.87 -3.43
C HIS A 253 -8.59 14.07 -3.16
N LEU A 254 -9.17 14.59 -4.25
CA LEU A 254 -10.06 15.75 -4.22
C LEU A 254 -11.35 15.53 -3.40
N ASP A 255 -11.87 14.31 -3.37
CA ASP A 255 -13.03 13.90 -2.58
C ASP A 255 -12.77 14.03 -1.07
N VAL A 256 -11.59 13.59 -0.62
CA VAL A 256 -11.14 13.78 0.77
C VAL A 256 -11.01 15.26 1.10
N LEU A 257 -10.41 16.06 0.22
CA LEU A 257 -10.27 17.50 0.43
C LEU A 257 -11.62 18.22 0.53
N LYS A 258 -12.57 17.87 -0.35
CA LYS A 258 -13.95 18.39 -0.28
C LYS A 258 -14.61 18.03 1.04
N TRP A 259 -14.47 16.79 1.49
CA TRP A 259 -15.03 16.36 2.77
C TRP A 259 -14.40 17.11 3.96
N LEU A 260 -13.07 17.27 3.99
CA LEU A 260 -12.36 18.02 5.04
C LEU A 260 -12.78 19.50 5.08
N ARG A 261 -13.06 20.09 3.91
CA ARG A 261 -13.50 21.48 3.81
C ARG A 261 -14.96 21.69 4.23
N ALA A 262 -15.80 20.66 4.10
CA ALA A 262 -17.20 20.68 4.50
C ALA A 262 -17.42 20.49 6.02
N GLN A 263 -16.35 20.34 6.81
CA GLN A 263 -16.45 20.18 8.27
C GLN A 263 -16.70 21.52 8.99
N GLU A 264 -17.21 21.44 10.22
CA GLU A 264 -17.44 22.61 11.08
C GLU A 264 -16.66 22.49 12.41
N PRO A 265 -15.66 23.35 12.69
CA PRO A 265 -15.04 24.29 11.75
C PRO A 265 -14.27 23.54 10.64
N PRO A 266 -14.07 24.16 9.47
CA PRO A 266 -13.33 23.52 8.38
C PRO A 266 -11.90 23.19 8.80
N CYS A 267 -11.34 22.10 8.26
CA CYS A 267 -9.94 21.78 8.45
C CYS A 267 -9.06 22.94 7.92
N PRO A 268 -8.09 23.45 8.71
CA PRO A 268 -7.19 24.49 8.23
C PRO A 268 -6.34 24.00 7.06
N TRP A 269 -5.92 24.92 6.19
CA TRP A 269 -4.95 24.58 5.16
C TRP A 269 -3.58 24.33 5.78
N GLY A 270 -2.89 23.29 5.32
CA GLY A 270 -1.46 23.17 5.56
C GLY A 270 -0.70 24.10 4.63
N GLU A 271 0.36 24.73 5.14
CA GLU A 271 1.19 25.70 4.41
C GLU A 271 1.77 25.13 3.10
N TRP A 272 1.97 23.81 3.02
CA TRP A 272 2.54 23.14 1.85
C TRP A 272 1.49 22.48 0.95
N THR A 273 0.18 22.69 1.17
CA THR A 273 -0.89 21.96 0.47
C THR A 273 -0.88 22.22 -1.04
N CYS A 274 -0.81 23.49 -1.47
CA CYS A 274 -0.70 23.87 -2.89
C CYS A 274 0.58 23.30 -3.52
N LYS A 275 1.71 23.41 -2.81
CA LYS A 275 3.00 22.89 -3.23
C LYS A 275 2.98 21.38 -3.45
N ALA A 276 2.34 20.63 -2.56
CA ALA A 276 2.21 19.17 -2.68
C ALA A 276 1.43 18.76 -3.93
N ALA A 277 0.30 19.43 -4.22
CA ALA A 277 -0.46 19.18 -5.45
C ALA A 277 0.35 19.53 -6.71
N ALA A 278 1.10 20.63 -6.68
CA ALA A 278 1.95 21.06 -7.78
C ALA A 278 3.13 20.10 -8.02
N GLU A 279 3.78 19.65 -6.94
CA GLU A 279 4.87 18.67 -6.97
C GLU A 279 4.43 17.32 -7.54
N ALA A 280 3.20 16.90 -7.27
CA ALA A 280 2.65 15.61 -7.70
C ALA A 280 1.89 15.65 -9.04
N GLY A 281 1.75 16.82 -9.67
CA GLY A 281 1.10 16.92 -10.98
C GLY A 281 -0.43 16.95 -10.94
N HIS A 282 -1.04 17.27 -9.80
CA HIS A 282 -2.50 17.30 -9.63
C HIS A 282 -3.10 18.69 -9.90
N LEU A 283 -3.14 19.10 -11.16
CA LEU A 283 -3.66 20.42 -11.58
C LEU A 283 -5.10 20.69 -11.10
N GLU A 284 -6.00 19.72 -11.23
CA GLU A 284 -7.41 19.91 -10.85
C GLU A 284 -7.60 20.08 -9.34
N VAL A 285 -6.75 19.44 -8.53
CA VAL A 285 -6.70 19.69 -7.09
C VAL A 285 -6.21 21.10 -6.81
N LEU A 286 -5.13 21.54 -7.47
CA LEU A 286 -4.58 22.88 -7.28
C LEU A 286 -5.58 23.99 -7.66
N LYS A 287 -6.29 23.84 -8.78
CA LYS A 287 -7.39 24.72 -9.18
C LYS A 287 -8.48 24.78 -8.10
N TRP A 288 -8.92 23.62 -7.62
CA TRP A 288 -9.97 23.56 -6.61
C TRP A 288 -9.55 24.20 -5.28
N LEU A 289 -8.31 23.98 -4.84
CA LEU A 289 -7.73 24.58 -3.62
C LEU A 289 -7.71 26.12 -3.70
N ARG A 290 -7.36 26.67 -4.86
CA ARG A 290 -7.33 28.12 -5.10
C ARG A 290 -8.71 28.76 -5.26
N ALA A 291 -9.72 27.97 -5.64
CA ALA A 291 -11.11 28.43 -5.74
C ALA A 291 -11.87 28.45 -4.39
N GLN A 292 -11.25 28.02 -3.27
CA GLN A 292 -11.90 28.03 -1.96
C GLN A 292 -11.94 29.43 -1.32
N SER A 293 -12.81 29.62 -0.33
CA SER A 293 -12.89 30.85 0.48
C SER A 293 -12.79 30.51 1.97
N PRO A 294 -11.72 30.91 2.70
CA PRO A 294 -10.50 31.52 2.17
C PRO A 294 -9.70 30.53 1.28
N PRO A 295 -9.00 31.02 0.25
CA PRO A 295 -8.23 30.18 -0.65
C PRO A 295 -7.10 29.49 0.09
N CYS A 296 -6.70 28.31 -0.38
CA CYS A 296 -5.48 27.69 0.14
C CYS A 296 -4.31 28.63 -0.14
N PRO A 297 -3.54 29.03 0.88
CA PRO A 297 -2.40 29.91 0.67
C PRO A 297 -1.39 29.22 -0.24
N TRP A 298 -0.66 30.02 -1.02
CA TRP A 298 0.48 29.50 -1.75
C TRP A 298 1.53 28.97 -0.75
N GLU A 299 1.69 29.61 0.43
CA GLU A 299 2.63 29.23 1.51
C GLU A 299 2.29 29.78 2.93
N GLY A 300 3.07 29.36 3.94
CA GLY A 300 3.31 30.06 5.21
C GLY A 300 4.74 30.64 5.29
N TRP A 301 4.86 31.88 5.79
CA TRP A 301 6.07 32.71 6.00
C TRP A 301 7.29 32.46 5.08
N GLY A 302 7.27 33.02 3.86
CA GLY A 302 8.52 33.39 3.17
C GLY A 302 8.68 33.02 1.70
N GLY A 303 7.78 32.25 1.07
CA GLY A 303 7.83 31.99 -0.36
C GLY A 303 6.47 32.14 -1.04
N SER A 304 6.54 32.36 -2.35
CA SER A 304 5.40 32.72 -3.18
C SER A 304 5.00 31.56 -4.08
N ARG A 305 3.91 31.76 -4.85
CA ARG A 305 3.59 31.09 -6.12
C ARG A 305 4.77 30.46 -6.88
N ARG A 306 5.92 31.14 -6.86
CA ARG A 306 7.24 30.68 -7.33
C ARG A 306 7.65 29.28 -6.85
N GLU A 307 7.53 28.93 -5.57
CA GLU A 307 7.98 27.61 -5.09
C GLU A 307 7.09 26.49 -5.65
N CYS A 308 5.76 26.70 -5.67
CA CYS A 308 4.82 25.77 -6.31
C CYS A 308 5.17 25.58 -7.80
N ARG A 309 5.51 26.67 -8.50
CA ARG A 309 5.95 26.67 -9.89
C ARG A 309 7.28 25.92 -10.08
N GLU A 310 8.27 26.18 -9.24
CA GLU A 310 9.59 25.52 -9.29
C GLU A 310 9.47 24.02 -9.05
N LYS A 311 8.62 23.60 -8.08
CA LYS A 311 8.36 22.19 -7.80
C LYS A 311 7.65 21.49 -8.95
N ALA A 312 6.64 22.12 -9.55
CA ALA A 312 5.98 21.60 -10.74
C ALA A 312 6.98 21.44 -11.91
N SER A 313 7.83 22.44 -12.14
CA SER A 313 8.85 22.40 -13.20
C SER A 313 9.89 21.29 -12.98
N LYS A 314 10.40 21.15 -11.75
CA LYS A 314 11.38 20.10 -11.39
C LYS A 314 10.86 18.68 -11.66
N HIS A 315 9.55 18.46 -11.53
CA HIS A 315 8.91 17.16 -11.74
C HIS A 315 8.28 17.02 -13.15
N GLY A 316 8.52 17.98 -14.05
CA GLY A 316 8.06 17.92 -15.45
C GLY A 316 6.58 18.22 -15.65
N HIS A 317 5.92 18.88 -14.69
CA HIS A 317 4.49 19.21 -14.74
C HIS A 317 4.24 20.56 -15.42
N GLU A 318 4.62 20.68 -16.69
CA GLU A 318 4.54 21.92 -17.50
C GLU A 318 3.12 22.53 -17.57
N HIS A 319 2.10 21.68 -17.56
CA HIS A 319 0.69 22.12 -17.56
C HIS A 319 0.31 22.87 -16.27
N ILE A 320 0.93 22.53 -15.13
CA ILE A 320 0.76 23.26 -13.87
C ILE A 320 1.53 24.57 -13.90
N VAL A 321 2.77 24.57 -14.40
CA VAL A 321 3.58 25.78 -14.55
C VAL A 321 2.84 26.83 -15.39
N LYS A 322 2.31 26.43 -16.56
CA LYS A 322 1.51 27.31 -17.43
C LYS A 322 0.28 27.86 -16.72
N TRP A 323 -0.41 27.04 -15.93
CA TRP A 323 -1.60 27.48 -15.21
C TRP A 323 -1.25 28.45 -14.07
N ILE A 324 -0.14 28.21 -13.36
CA ILE A 324 0.36 29.10 -12.31
C ILE A 324 0.76 30.46 -12.89
N ASP A 325 1.44 30.47 -14.04
CA ASP A 325 1.89 31.69 -14.74
C ASP A 325 0.72 32.55 -15.27
N GLN A 326 -0.47 31.96 -15.40
CA GLN A 326 -1.70 32.65 -15.81
C GLN A 326 -2.46 33.28 -14.63
N GLN A 327 -2.04 33.05 -13.38
CA GLN A 327 -2.67 33.66 -12.22
C GLN A 327 -2.14 35.10 -12.03
N GLU A 328 -3.01 36.07 -11.75
CA GLU A 328 -2.61 37.45 -11.45
C GLU A 328 -1.95 37.53 -10.07
N ASP A 329 -0.84 38.25 -9.92
CA ASP A 329 -0.16 38.42 -8.63
C ASP A 329 -1.08 39.14 -7.63
N GLU A 330 -1.54 38.41 -6.61
CA GLU A 330 -2.40 38.96 -5.54
C GLU A 330 -1.65 40.00 -4.67
N SER A 331 -0.37 40.28 -4.95
CA SER A 331 0.44 41.29 -4.28
C SER A 331 0.29 42.72 -4.83
N GLU A 332 -0.50 42.95 -5.88
CA GLU A 332 -0.76 44.32 -6.39
C GLU A 332 -2.13 44.91 -5.98
N VAL A 333 -2.97 44.17 -5.25
CA VAL A 333 -4.28 44.66 -4.80
C VAL A 333 -4.31 44.80 -3.28
N GLU A 334 -3.78 45.92 -2.77
CA GLU A 334 -4.27 46.69 -1.59
C GLU A 334 -3.19 47.69 -1.13
N TYR A 335 -3.11 48.85 -1.79
CA TYR A 335 -2.73 50.15 -1.21
C TYR A 335 -3.10 51.24 -2.24
N SER A 336 -4.39 51.42 -2.52
CA SER A 336 -4.84 52.65 -3.21
C SER A 336 -6.17 53.22 -2.72
N ASP A 337 -7.06 52.43 -2.12
CA ASP A 337 -8.41 52.92 -1.79
C ASP A 337 -8.80 52.73 -0.31
N PHE A 338 -7.97 53.23 0.61
CA PHE A 338 -8.44 53.60 1.95
C PHE A 338 -8.05 55.05 2.24
N GLU A 339 -9.07 55.90 2.16
CA GLU A 339 -9.09 57.32 2.48
C GLU A 339 -8.28 57.67 3.74
N MET A 340 -7.34 58.60 3.62
CA MET A 340 -6.95 59.49 4.73
C MET A 340 -7.54 60.89 4.49
N GLU A 341 -8.88 60.97 4.54
CA GLU A 341 -9.59 62.18 4.96
C GLU A 341 -9.54 62.33 6.48
N TRP A 342 -8.37 62.40 7.13
CA TRP A 342 -8.30 62.81 8.54
C TRP A 342 -6.95 63.46 8.82
N TRP A 343 -6.97 64.80 8.91
CA TRP A 343 -6.27 65.69 9.87
C TRP A 343 -6.33 67.13 9.34
N GLY A 344 -7.54 67.69 9.36
CA GLY A 344 -7.71 69.12 9.60
C GLY A 344 -7.72 69.34 11.11
N GLY A 345 -6.83 70.20 11.63
CA GLY A 345 -6.87 70.62 13.04
C GLY A 345 -5.56 71.21 13.56
N GLU A 346 -5.45 72.54 13.42
CA GLU A 346 -4.88 73.50 14.38
C GLU A 346 -3.35 73.50 14.67
N GLU A 347 -2.63 74.36 13.95
CA GLU A 347 -1.48 75.08 14.49
C GLU A 347 -1.97 76.19 15.45
N THR A 348 -1.81 75.98 16.75
CA THR A 348 -1.73 77.07 17.72
C THR A 348 -0.28 77.49 17.90
N THR A 349 0.11 78.65 17.37
CA THR A 349 1.28 79.40 17.83
C THR A 349 0.99 80.90 17.89
N LEU A 350 1.16 81.42 19.12
CA LEU A 350 1.25 82.80 19.63
C LEU A 350 -0.03 83.49 20.09
#